data_AF-A0A9N8VQD3-F1
#
_entry.id   AF-A0A9N8VQD3-F1
#
_cell.length_a   1.000
_cell.length_b   1.000
_cell.length_c   1.000
_cell.angle_alpha   90.00
_cell.angle_beta   90.00
_cell.angle_gamma   90.00
#
_symmetry.space_group_name_H-M   'P 1'
#
loop_
_entity.id
_entity.type
_entity.pdbx_description
1 polymer ?
#
loop_
_entity_poly.entity_id
_entity_poly.type
_entity_poly.pdbx_seq_one_letter_code
_entity_poly.pdbx_strand_id
1 'polypeptide(L)'
;TATRELEEECGNHMDIWFVGRRPIGYYKYEYPEGYIKDLVKYTGVKVFFMKAHIFSGQVRIDNKEIVDFAWVTKQEMENYVHPNFYNAIKDMLSEL
;
A
#
# COMPACT_ATOMS: atom_id res chain seq x y z
N THR A 1 8.78 -2.81 -7.48
CA THR A 1 7.55 -3.25 -8.19
C THR A 1 6.71 -4.01 -7.20
N ALA A 2 5.37 -3.99 -7.28
CA ALA A 2 4.49 -4.47 -6.20
C ALA A 2 4.85 -5.85 -5.60
N THR A 3 5.26 -6.82 -6.43
CA THR A 3 5.72 -8.14 -5.95
C THR A 3 6.97 -8.06 -5.07
N ARG A 4 7.96 -7.26 -5.48
CA ARG A 4 9.20 -7.04 -4.73
C ARG A 4 8.91 -6.36 -3.39
N GLU A 5 8.13 -5.27 -3.38
CA GLU A 5 7.79 -4.58 -2.12
C GLU A 5 7.07 -5.54 -1.16
N LEU A 6 6.15 -6.36 -1.68
CA LEU A 6 5.41 -7.29 -0.84
C LEU A 6 6.33 -8.35 -0.20
N GLU A 7 7.29 -8.89 -0.94
CA GLU A 7 8.22 -9.88 -0.40
C GLU A 7 9.21 -9.27 0.61
N GLU A 8 9.66 -8.03 0.36
CA GLU A 8 10.58 -7.31 1.25
C GLU A 8 9.92 -6.94 2.58
N GLU A 9 8.69 -6.42 2.52
CA GLU A 9 7.99 -5.89 3.70
C GLU A 9 7.18 -6.95 4.46
N CYS A 10 6.51 -7.85 3.75
CA CYS A 10 5.62 -8.84 4.36
C CYS A 10 6.25 -10.24 4.46
N GLY A 11 7.43 -10.43 3.88
CA GLY A 11 8.09 -11.73 3.77
C GLY A 11 7.51 -12.64 2.68
N ASN A 12 8.17 -13.77 2.44
CA ASN A 12 7.82 -14.75 1.40
C ASN A 12 7.00 -15.95 1.92
N HIS A 13 6.31 -15.79 3.06
CA HIS A 13 5.56 -16.86 3.74
C HIS A 13 4.06 -16.86 3.40
N MET A 14 3.70 -16.33 2.24
CA MET A 14 2.32 -16.24 1.75
C MET A 14 2.24 -16.72 0.31
N ASP A 15 1.18 -17.48 0.01
CA ASP A 15 0.81 -17.83 -1.35
C ASP A 15 -0.12 -16.75 -1.89
N ILE A 16 0.38 -15.97 -2.84
CA ILE A 16 -0.26 -14.75 -3.34
C ILE A 16 -0.36 -14.78 -4.87
N TRP A 17 -1.54 -14.44 -5.37
CA TRP A 17 -1.80 -14.31 -6.79
C TRP A 17 -2.22 -12.90 -7.17
N PHE A 18 -1.41 -12.26 -8.01
CA PHE A 18 -1.73 -10.96 -8.59
C PHE A 18 -2.80 -11.12 -9.68
N VAL A 19 -3.90 -10.37 -9.57
CA VAL A 19 -5.04 -10.44 -10.49
C VAL A 19 -4.65 -10.03 -11.92
N GLY A 20 -3.64 -9.17 -12.07
CA GLY A 20 -3.13 -8.79 -13.37
C GLY A 20 -1.94 -7.82 -13.31
N ARG A 21 -1.53 -7.33 -14.49
CA ARG A 21 -0.41 -6.40 -14.66
C ARG A 21 -0.83 -4.92 -14.72
N ARG A 22 -2.13 -4.64 -14.63
CA ARG A 22 -2.67 -3.27 -14.65
C ARG A 22 -2.98 -2.83 -13.22
N PRO A 23 -2.61 -1.60 -12.82
CA PRO A 23 -3.02 -1.07 -11.54
C PRO A 23 -4.53 -0.89 -11.51
N ILE A 24 -5.12 -1.07 -10.33
CA ILE A 24 -6.56 -0.85 -10.10
C ILE A 24 -6.88 0.62 -9.83
N GLY A 25 -5.85 1.42 -9.52
CA GLY A 25 -5.92 2.86 -9.41
C GLY A 25 -4.63 3.44 -8.85
N TYR A 26 -4.67 4.72 -8.50
CA TYR A 26 -3.51 5.44 -8.01
C TYR A 26 -3.91 6.52 -7.00
N TYR A 27 -2.98 6.86 -6.12
CA TYR A 27 -3.07 8.01 -5.22
C TYR A 27 -1.89 8.95 -5.51
N LYS A 28 -2.16 10.26 -5.55
CA LYS A 28 -1.12 11.28 -5.74
C LYS A 28 -1.19 12.28 -4.60
N TYR A 29 -0.02 12.73 -4.14
CA TYR A 29 0.09 13.81 -3.17
C TYR A 29 1.35 14.61 -3.43
N GLU A 30 1.29 15.89 -3.09
CA GLU A 30 2.43 16.79 -3.16
C GLU A 30 3.24 16.72 -1.87
N TYR A 31 4.55 16.95 -1.96
CA TYR A 31 5.36 17.00 -0.76
C TYR A 31 5.00 18.24 0.07
N PRO A 32 4.90 18.12 1.40
CA PRO A 32 4.66 19.28 2.24
C PRO A 32 5.81 20.29 2.12
N GLU A 33 5.49 21.57 2.30
CA GLU A 33 6.47 22.65 2.25
C GLU A 33 7.62 22.37 3.23
N GLY A 34 8.87 22.50 2.76
CA GLY A 34 10.07 22.25 3.56
C GLY A 34 10.58 20.80 3.56
N TYR A 35 9.86 19.84 2.95
CA TYR A 35 10.37 18.48 2.72
C TYR A 35 11.42 18.42 1.60
N ILE A 36 11.41 19.41 0.71
CA ILE A 36 12.34 19.54 -0.40
C ILE A 36 13.70 20.01 0.14
N LYS A 37 14.53 19.05 0.57
CA LYS A 37 15.95 19.30 0.83
C LYS A 37 16.69 19.35 -0.50
N ASP A 38 16.80 20.55 -1.05
CA ASP A 38 17.84 21.09 -1.95
C ASP A 38 18.37 20.27 -3.16
N LEU A 39 17.87 19.07 -3.46
CA LEU A 39 18.51 18.16 -4.41
C LEU A 39 17.60 17.52 -5.46
N VAL A 40 16.27 17.74 -5.46
CA VAL A 40 15.38 16.97 -6.38
C VAL A 40 14.25 17.77 -7.02
N LYS A 41 14.15 17.66 -8.35
CA LYS A 41 13.18 18.26 -9.31
C LYS A 41 11.71 17.81 -9.17
N TYR A 42 11.33 17.07 -8.13
CA TYR A 42 9.99 16.46 -8.04
C TYR A 42 9.11 17.15 -7.01
N THR A 43 7.86 17.41 -7.37
CA THR A 43 6.88 18.14 -6.55
C THR A 43 6.02 17.23 -5.67
N GLY A 44 6.08 15.91 -5.87
CA GLY A 44 5.25 14.96 -5.15
C GLY A 44 5.45 13.51 -5.57
N VAL A 45 4.52 12.67 -5.12
CA VAL A 45 4.52 11.21 -5.33
C VAL A 45 3.23 10.78 -6.01
N LYS A 46 3.34 9.75 -6.85
CA LYS A 46 2.20 9.01 -7.41
C LYS A 46 2.37 7.52 -7.10
N VAL A 47 1.51 6.99 -6.26
CA VAL A 47 1.47 5.58 -5.84
C VAL A 47 0.44 4.84 -6.67
N PHE A 48 0.80 3.69 -7.23
CA PHE A 48 -0.10 2.84 -7.98
C PHE A 48 -0.42 1.57 -7.19
N PHE A 49 -1.70 1.20 -7.13
CA PHE A 49 -2.16 0.04 -6.37
C PHE A 49 -2.40 -1.14 -7.30
N MET A 50 -1.91 -2.31 -6.91
CA MET A 50 -2.09 -3.58 -7.60
C MET A 50 -2.99 -4.49 -6.75
N LYS A 51 -3.92 -5.21 -7.37
CA LYS A 51 -4.78 -6.17 -6.67
C LYS A 51 -4.12 -7.55 -6.65
N ALA A 52 -4.14 -8.19 -5.48
CA ALA A 52 -3.70 -9.55 -5.29
C ALA A 52 -4.64 -10.29 -4.31
N HIS A 53 -4.68 -11.62 -4.44
CA HIS A 53 -5.38 -12.53 -3.54
C HIS A 53 -4.36 -13.34 -2.75
N ILE A 54 -4.56 -13.44 -1.43
CA ILE A 54 -3.84 -14.39 -0.58
C ILE A 54 -4.64 -15.68 -0.49
N PHE A 55 -4.01 -16.81 -0.77
CA PHE A 55 -4.64 -18.13 -0.66
C PHE A 55 -4.27 -18.85 0.62
N SER A 56 -3.01 -18.70 1.06
CA SER A 56 -2.52 -19.32 2.29
C SER A 56 -1.29 -18.58 2.83
N GLY A 57 -0.90 -18.90 4.06
CA GLY A 57 0.24 -18.30 4.73
C GLY A 57 -0.10 -17.05 5.53
N GLN A 58 0.92 -16.34 6.02
CA GLN A 58 0.77 -15.16 6.86
C GLN A 58 1.95 -14.20 6.71
N VAL A 59 1.70 -12.91 6.90
CA VAL A 59 2.71 -11.85 6.96
C VAL A 59 3.72 -12.15 8.07
N ARG A 60 5.01 -12.01 7.77
CA ARG A 60 6.10 -12.06 8.74
C ARG A 60 7.01 -10.85 8.56
N ILE A 61 6.86 -9.90 9.48
CA ILE A 61 7.66 -8.68 9.49
C ILE A 61 9.06 -8.98 10.03
N ASP A 62 10.09 -8.36 9.45
CA ASP A 62 11.49 -8.50 9.88
C ASP A 62 11.95 -7.40 10.86
N ASN A 63 11.05 -6.49 11.22
CA ASN A 63 11.23 -5.34 12.12
C ASN A 63 12.29 -4.33 11.68
N LYS A 64 12.61 -4.24 10.38
CA LYS A 64 13.53 -3.21 9.86
C LYS A 64 12.83 -1.88 9.60
N GLU A 65 11.78 -1.91 8.78
CA GLU A 65 11.03 -0.70 8.38
C GLU A 65 9.60 -0.71 8.94
N ILE A 66 8.96 -1.88 8.92
CA ILE A 66 7.61 -2.09 9.47
C ILE A 66 7.74 -2.63 10.89
N VAL A 67 6.93 -2.09 11.80
CA VAL A 67 6.90 -2.51 13.22
C VAL A 67 5.72 -3.45 13.50
N ASP A 68 4.59 -3.25 12.83
CA ASP A 68 3.38 -4.03 13.05
C ASP A 68 2.50 -4.09 11.80
N PHE A 69 1.59 -5.06 11.74
CA PHE A 69 0.61 -5.21 10.68
C PHE A 69 -0.75 -5.64 11.23
N ALA A 70 -1.81 -5.27 10.50
CA ALA A 70 -3.16 -5.75 10.79
C ALA A 70 -3.90 -6.07 9.49
N TRP A 71 -4.61 -7.20 9.48
CA TRP A 71 -5.65 -7.45 8.50
C TRP A 71 -6.92 -6.74 8.95
N VAL A 72 -7.39 -5.79 8.15
CA VAL A 72 -8.55 -4.96 8.49
C VAL A 72 -9.63 -5.08 7.43
N THR A 73 -10.89 -4.98 7.86
CA THR A 73 -12.02 -4.83 6.95
C THR A 73 -12.04 -3.43 6.33
N LYS A 74 -12.83 -3.24 5.26
CA LYS A 74 -12.98 -1.94 4.61
C LYS A 74 -13.49 -0.88 5.59
N GLN A 75 -14.44 -1.26 6.45
CA GLN A 75 -15.04 -0.39 7.45
C GLN A 75 -14.04 0.01 8.54
N GLU A 76 -13.20 -0.94 8.98
CA GLU A 76 -12.18 -0.66 9.99
C GLU A 76 -11.04 0.20 9.44
N MET A 77 -10.70 0.07 8.16
CA MET A 77 -9.59 0.78 7.53
C MET A 77 -9.65 2.30 7.73
N GLU A 78 -10.85 2.89 7.75
CA GLU A 78 -11.05 4.33 8.01
C GLU A 78 -10.42 4.79 9.33
N ASN A 79 -10.36 3.91 10.34
CA ASN A 79 -9.77 4.21 11.64
C ASN A 79 -8.23 4.09 11.66
N TYR A 80 -7.62 3.45 10.65
CA TYR A 80 -6.17 3.20 10.61
C TYR A 80 -5.41 4.17 9.70
N VAL A 81 -6.06 4.69 8.65
CA VAL A 81 -5.40 5.55 7.66
C VAL A 81 -5.90 6.98 7.70
N HIS A 82 -5.11 7.91 7.16
CA HIS A 82 -5.54 9.30 7.07
C HIS A 82 -6.81 9.44 6.21
N PRO A 83 -7.80 10.28 6.58
CA PRO A 83 -9.09 10.39 5.88
C PRO A 83 -8.96 10.71 4.38
N ASN A 84 -8.01 11.58 3.99
CA ASN A 84 -7.76 11.87 2.58
C ASN A 84 -7.27 10.64 1.79
N PHE A 85 -6.44 9.81 2.42
CA PHE A 85 -5.96 8.59 1.82
C PHE A 85 -7.09 7.57 1.69
N TYR A 86 -7.87 7.36 2.76
CA TYR A 86 -9.05 6.49 2.73
C TYR A 86 -10.02 6.87 1.62
N ASN A 87 -10.39 8.15 1.52
CA ASN A 87 -11.30 8.64 0.49
C ASN A 87 -10.79 8.41 -0.92
N ALA A 88 -9.47 8.40 -1.13
CA ALA A 88 -8.88 8.10 -2.43
C ALA A 88 -8.86 6.61 -2.77
N ILE A 89 -8.81 5.72 -1.77
CA ILE A 89 -8.68 4.28 -1.99
C ILE A 89 -9.96 3.48 -1.83
N LYS A 90 -10.97 4.00 -1.11
CA LYS A 90 -12.18 3.25 -0.74
C LYS A 90 -12.93 2.65 -1.93
N ASP A 91 -12.91 3.30 -3.09
CA ASP A 91 -13.61 2.83 -4.29
C ASP A 91 -12.85 1.71 -5.02
N MET A 92 -11.54 1.56 -4.75
CA MET A 92 -10.73 0.44 -5.24
C MET A 92 -10.92 -0.83 -4.40
N LEU A 93 -11.40 -0.69 -3.17
CA LEU A 93 -11.63 -1.79 -2.24
C LEU A 93 -12.99 -2.42 -2.52
N SER A 94 -12.99 -3.72 -2.84
CA SER A 94 -14.21 -4.48 -3.08
C SER A 94 -15.04 -4.59 -1.79
N GLU A 95 -16.33 -4.30 -1.89
CA GLU A 95 -17.32 -4.76 -0.92
C GLU A 95 -17.85 -6.09 -1.44
N LEU A 96 -17.87 -7.11 -0.57
CA LEU A 96 -18.47 -8.40 -0.91
C LEU A 96 -19.95 -8.23 -1.24
#